data_AF-A0AAD5LTL3-F1
#
_entry.id   AF-A0AAD5LTL3-F1
#
_cell.length_a   1.000
_cell.length_b   1.000
_cell.length_c   1.000
_cell.angle_alpha   90.00
_cell.angle_beta   90.00
_cell.angle_gamma   90.00
#
_symmetry.space_group_name_H-M   'P 1'
#
loop_
_entity.id
_entity.type
_entity.pdbx_description
1 polymer ?
#
loop_
_entity_poly.entity_id
_entity_poly.type
_entity_poly.pdbx_seq_one_letter_code
_entity_poly.pdbx_strand_id
1 'polypeptide(L)'
;MATPNYAPPKQEMPPPGGFKPAKYTRGVPASRGPPGWTMFLGCFAVTTIGYYLVGQHNKHQREVKRDERERRVAMLPFLQAEADVEFLKEQEKVLEEERKIMKNVPGWTAGERTYHSQRYTVPLYAQSK
;
A
#
# COMPACT_ATOMS: atom_id res chain seq x y z
N MET A 1 87.41 32.65 44.77
CA MET A 1 86.56 31.66 44.07
C MET A 1 85.27 31.53 44.86
N ALA A 2 84.10 31.71 44.24
CA ALA A 2 82.83 31.56 44.94
C ALA A 2 82.71 30.13 45.49
N THR A 3 82.28 29.98 46.75
CA THR A 3 82.11 28.69 47.40
C THR A 3 81.04 27.85 46.68
N PRO A 4 81.21 26.53 46.51
CA PRO A 4 80.19 25.67 45.92
C PRO A 4 78.90 25.76 46.73
N ASN A 5 77.76 25.91 46.05
CA ASN A 5 76.47 25.94 46.73
C ASN A 5 76.05 24.51 47.12
N TYR A 6 76.08 24.21 48.42
CA TYR A 6 75.67 22.93 49.00
C TYR A 6 74.18 22.88 49.37
N ALA A 7 73.37 23.84 48.91
CA ALA A 7 71.93 23.79 49.12
C ALA A 7 71.33 22.53 48.47
N PRO A 8 70.37 21.86 49.13
CA PRO A 8 69.73 20.68 48.58
C PRO A 8 69.06 21.02 47.24
N PRO A 9 69.17 20.15 46.22
CA PRO A 9 68.55 20.39 44.92
C PRO A 9 67.03 20.48 45.08
N LYS A 10 66.44 21.57 44.59
CA LYS A 10 64.98 21.72 44.58
C LYS A 10 64.40 20.85 43.47
N GLN A 11 64.00 19.64 43.84
CA GLN A 11 63.40 18.66 42.92
C GLN A 11 61.89 18.86 42.83
N GLU A 12 61.32 18.64 41.63
CA GLU A 12 59.87 18.54 41.46
C GLU A 12 59.38 17.28 42.19
N MET A 13 58.58 17.49 43.23
CA MET A 13 58.04 16.42 44.07
C MET A 13 56.52 16.51 44.08
N PRO A 14 55.79 15.39 44.26
CA PRO A 14 54.36 15.45 44.48
C PRO A 14 54.05 16.31 45.73
N PRO A 15 52.89 16.99 45.76
CA PRO A 15 52.50 17.76 46.94
C PRO A 15 52.46 16.85 48.17
N PRO A 16 52.77 17.38 49.37
CA PRO A 16 52.66 16.62 50.61
C PRO A 16 51.20 16.16 50.79
N GLY A 17 50.95 14.85 50.61
CA GLY A 17 49.60 14.26 50.59
C GLY A 17 49.18 13.60 49.26
N GLY A 18 49.97 13.73 48.20
CA GLY A 18 49.73 13.07 46.90
C GLY A 18 48.64 13.72 46.04
N PHE A 19 48.49 13.23 44.80
CA PHE A 19 47.45 13.70 43.89
C PHE A 19 46.10 13.00 44.16
N LYS A 20 45.00 13.65 43.78
CA LYS A 20 43.67 13.01 43.83
C LYS A 20 43.70 11.72 42.99
N PRO A 21 43.06 10.64 43.47
CA PRO A 21 43.03 9.39 42.73
C PRO A 21 42.29 9.60 41.40
N ALA A 22 42.95 9.27 40.29
CA ALA A 22 42.33 9.31 38.99
C ALA A 22 41.24 8.23 38.91
N LYS A 23 40.05 8.58 38.39
CA LYS A 23 39.01 7.59 38.10
C LYS A 23 39.44 6.79 36.87
N TYR A 24 39.95 5.57 37.09
CA TYR A 24 40.38 4.66 36.03
C TYR A 24 39.31 3.61 35.66
N THR A 25 38.20 3.56 36.40
CA THR A 25 37.10 2.61 36.16
C THR A 25 36.10 3.15 35.12
N ARG A 26 35.39 2.23 34.47
CA ARG A 26 34.39 2.55 33.44
C ARG A 26 33.25 3.38 34.03
N GLY A 27 33.14 4.65 33.63
CA GLY A 27 32.10 5.59 34.08
C GLY A 27 30.72 5.43 33.43
N VAL A 28 30.33 4.21 33.04
CA VAL A 28 28.97 3.97 32.52
C VAL A 28 28.06 3.50 33.66
N PRO A 29 26.83 4.02 33.75
CA PRO A 29 25.87 3.51 34.72
C PRO A 29 25.59 2.03 34.44
N ALA A 30 25.37 1.26 35.51
CA ALA A 30 25.15 -0.19 35.44
C ALA A 30 23.90 -0.57 34.64
N SER A 31 22.94 0.34 34.50
CA SER A 31 21.76 0.15 33.65
C SER A 31 21.37 1.48 33.02
N ARG A 32 21.00 1.44 31.73
CA ARG A 32 20.48 2.58 30.97
C ARG A 32 19.14 2.19 30.38
N GLY A 33 18.14 3.05 30.59
CA GLY A 33 16.80 2.84 30.04
C GLY A 33 15.90 1.92 30.88
N PRO A 34 14.65 1.77 30.46
CA PRO A 34 13.66 0.98 31.17
C PRO A 34 13.92 -0.54 30.99
N PRO A 35 13.52 -1.39 31.95
CA PRO A 35 13.81 -2.82 31.89
C PRO A 35 13.05 -3.51 30.75
N GLY A 36 13.61 -4.59 30.18
CA GLY A 36 13.08 -5.21 28.95
C GLY A 36 11.58 -5.51 28.95
N TRP A 37 11.03 -5.98 30.08
CA TRP A 37 9.60 -6.28 30.20
C TRP A 37 8.69 -5.06 30.02
N THR A 38 9.14 -3.86 30.44
CA THR A 38 8.37 -2.62 30.24
C THR A 38 8.33 -2.22 28.77
N MET A 39 9.39 -2.47 28.01
CA MET A 39 9.40 -2.25 26.56
C MET A 39 8.43 -3.21 25.86
N PHE A 40 8.42 -4.49 26.25
CA PHE A 40 7.46 -5.45 25.72
C PHE A 40 6.01 -5.06 26.00
N LEU A 41 5.70 -4.63 27.23
CA LEU A 41 4.37 -4.14 27.56
C LEU A 41 3.99 -2.89 26.77
N GLY A 42 4.91 -1.94 26.60
CA GLY A 42 4.69 -0.76 25.79
C GLY A 42 4.35 -1.11 24.34
N CYS A 43 5.15 -1.99 23.72
CA CYS A 43 4.88 -2.49 22.37
C CYS A 43 3.53 -3.20 22.28
N PHE A 44 3.20 -4.06 23.25
CA PHE A 44 1.93 -4.78 23.26
C PHE A 44 0.73 -3.84 23.38
N ALA A 45 0.81 -2.82 24.24
CA ALA A 45 -0.24 -1.84 24.41
C ALA A 45 -0.48 -1.02 23.13
N VAL A 46 0.59 -0.52 22.50
CA VAL A 46 0.48 0.24 21.24
C VAL A 46 -0.09 -0.64 20.12
N THR A 47 0.36 -1.89 20.03
CA THR A 47 -0.07 -2.82 18.99
C THR A 47 -1.54 -3.19 19.14
N THR A 48 -2.00 -3.50 20.35
CA THR A 48 -3.41 -3.86 20.62
C THR A 48 -4.36 -2.70 20.33
N ILE A 49 -4.00 -1.48 20.75
CA ILE A 49 -4.78 -0.27 20.43
C ILE A 49 -4.78 0.00 18.92
N GLY A 50 -3.63 -0.14 18.25
CA GLY A 50 -3.51 0.02 16.80
C GLY A 50 -4.43 -0.92 16.04
N TYR A 51 -4.45 -2.20 16.39
CA TYR A 51 -5.35 -3.17 15.75
C TYR A 51 -6.83 -2.88 16.00
N TYR A 52 -7.20 -2.40 17.18
CA TYR A 52 -8.57 -1.98 17.45
C TYR A 52 -9.02 -0.84 16.53
N LEU A 53 -8.19 0.20 16.40
CA LEU A 53 -8.47 1.35 15.53
C LEU A 53 -8.55 0.96 14.05
N VAL A 54 -7.63 0.10 13.58
CA VAL A 54 -7.68 -0.46 12.23
C VAL A 54 -8.96 -1.27 12.01
N GLY A 55 -9.39 -2.04 13.00
CA GLY A 55 -10.65 -2.78 12.96
C GLY A 55 -11.87 -1.86 12.77
N GLN A 56 -11.94 -0.76 13.51
CA GLN A 56 -13.01 0.23 13.36
C GLN A 56 -12.97 0.92 11.99
N HIS A 57 -11.78 1.31 11.53
CA HIS A 57 -11.62 1.91 10.21
C HIS A 57 -12.05 0.96 9.09
N ASN A 58 -11.68 -0.31 9.18
CA ASN A 58 -12.06 -1.32 8.19
C ASN A 58 -13.57 -1.55 8.14
N LYS A 59 -14.28 -1.47 9.27
CA LYS A 59 -15.75 -1.52 9.28
C LYS A 59 -16.33 -0.34 8.53
N HIS A 60 -15.87 0.88 8.82
CA HIS A 60 -16.32 2.08 8.12
C HIS A 60 -16.05 2.01 6.61
N GLN A 61 -14.85 1.57 6.20
CA GLN A 61 -14.52 1.40 4.77
C GLN A 61 -15.41 0.38 4.07
N ARG A 62 -15.85 -0.67 4.77
CA ARG A 62 -16.80 -1.65 4.20
C ARG A 62 -18.17 -1.02 3.99
N GLU A 63 -18.64 -0.19 4.92
CA GLU A 63 -19.90 0.55 4.77
C GLU A 63 -19.82 1.50 3.57
N VAL A 64 -18.76 2.29 3.45
CA VAL A 64 -18.56 3.19 2.30
C VAL A 64 -18.56 2.42 0.97
N LYS A 65 -17.86 1.28 0.90
CA LYS A 65 -17.84 0.42 -0.31
C LYS A 65 -19.19 -0.22 -0.59
N ARG A 66 -19.97 -0.56 0.44
CA ARG A 66 -21.34 -1.06 0.28
C ARG A 66 -22.21 0.02 -0.33
N ASP A 67 -22.16 1.24 0.22
CA ASP A 67 -22.95 2.36 -0.26
C ASP A 67 -22.57 2.73 -1.70
N GLU A 68 -21.29 2.69 -2.08
CA GLU A 68 -20.84 2.87 -3.46
C GLU A 68 -21.41 1.80 -4.40
N ARG A 69 -21.38 0.53 -3.96
CA ARG A 69 -21.94 -0.59 -4.73
C ARG A 69 -23.45 -0.44 -4.93
N GLU A 70 -24.18 -0.06 -3.88
CA GLU A 70 -25.62 0.17 -3.95
C GLU A 70 -25.97 1.29 -4.93
N ARG A 71 -25.24 2.41 -4.89
CA ARG A 71 -25.39 3.50 -5.86
C ARG A 71 -25.15 3.03 -7.30
N ARG A 72 -24.11 2.21 -7.52
CA ARG A 72 -23.81 1.67 -8.84
C ARG A 72 -24.92 0.73 -9.32
N VAL A 73 -25.40 -0.17 -8.47
CA VAL A 73 -26.50 -1.09 -8.79
C VAL A 73 -27.79 -0.33 -9.13
N ALA A 74 -28.08 0.77 -8.43
CA ALA A 74 -29.24 1.60 -8.72
C ALA A 74 -29.18 2.25 -10.11
N MET A 75 -28.00 2.68 -10.56
CA MET A 75 -27.82 3.33 -11.87
C MET A 75 -27.58 2.35 -13.02
N LEU A 76 -27.11 1.12 -12.73
CA LEU A 76 -26.79 0.08 -13.70
C LEU A 76 -27.90 -0.17 -14.73
N PRO A 77 -29.20 -0.34 -14.38
CA PRO A 77 -30.22 -0.66 -15.37
C PRO A 77 -30.40 0.45 -16.42
N PHE A 78 -30.23 1.72 -16.04
CA PHE A 78 -30.32 2.83 -16.98
C PHE A 78 -29.14 2.84 -17.95
N LEU A 79 -27.92 2.71 -17.43
CA LEU A 79 -26.71 2.66 -18.25
C LEU A 79 -26.70 1.44 -19.18
N GLN A 80 -27.18 0.29 -18.70
CA GLN A 80 -27.29 -0.91 -19.51
C GLN A 80 -28.31 -0.72 -20.64
N ALA A 81 -29.46 -0.12 -20.35
CA ALA A 81 -30.48 0.13 -21.37
C ALA A 81 -29.98 1.09 -22.46
N GLU A 82 -29.26 2.15 -22.10
CA GLU A 82 -28.65 3.07 -23.07
C GLU A 82 -27.62 2.35 -23.95
N ALA A 83 -26.74 1.55 -23.33
CA ALA A 83 -25.74 0.76 -24.05
C ALA A 83 -26.38 -0.29 -24.98
N ASP A 84 -27.44 -0.97 -24.54
CA ASP A 84 -28.17 -1.95 -25.34
C ASP A 84 -28.80 -1.28 -26.59
N VAL A 85 -29.38 -0.09 -26.44
CA VAL A 85 -29.95 0.68 -27.56
C VAL A 85 -28.87 1.11 -28.55
N GLU A 86 -27.73 1.60 -28.08
CA GLU A 86 -26.61 1.97 -28.94
C GLU A 86 -26.07 0.75 -29.70
N PHE A 87 -25.89 -0.35 -28.99
CA PHE A 87 -25.39 -1.59 -29.55
C PHE A 87 -26.32 -2.16 -30.64
N LEU A 88 -27.63 -2.17 -30.44
CA LEU A 88 -28.58 -2.61 -31.47
C LEU A 88 -28.51 -1.74 -32.73
N LYS A 89 -28.37 -0.42 -32.58
CA LYS A 89 -28.19 0.49 -33.73
C LYS A 89 -26.90 0.22 -34.49
N GLU A 90 -25.81 -0.11 -33.79
CA GLU A 90 -24.55 -0.50 -34.43
C GLU A 90 -24.71 -1.83 -35.17
N GLN A 91 -25.37 -2.81 -34.56
CA GLN A 91 -25.65 -4.09 -35.21
C GLN A 91 -26.49 -3.94 -36.48
N GLU A 92 -27.51 -3.08 -36.46
CA GLU A 92 -28.32 -2.77 -37.65
C GLU A 92 -27.46 -2.20 -38.78
N LYS A 93 -26.56 -1.25 -38.49
CA LYS A 93 -25.64 -0.67 -39.48
C LYS A 93 -24.70 -1.72 -40.06
N VAL A 94 -24.09 -2.53 -39.21
CA VAL A 94 -23.19 -3.61 -39.64
C VAL A 94 -23.92 -4.58 -40.56
N LEU A 95 -25.16 -4.94 -40.23
CA LEU A 95 -25.98 -5.85 -41.02
C LEU A 95 -26.39 -5.22 -42.36
N GLU A 96 -26.71 -3.93 -42.38
CA GLU A 96 -26.95 -3.20 -43.64
C GLU A 96 -25.71 -3.12 -44.54
N GLU A 97 -24.53 -2.89 -43.97
CA GLU A 97 -23.27 -2.87 -44.69
C GLU A 97 -22.92 -4.26 -45.23
N GLU A 98 -23.08 -5.30 -44.43
CA GLU A 98 -22.91 -6.70 -44.83
C GLU A 98 -23.82 -7.03 -46.02
N ARG A 99 -25.10 -6.67 -45.94
CA ARG A 99 -26.07 -6.84 -47.04
C ARG A 99 -25.66 -6.08 -48.30
N LYS A 100 -24.99 -4.93 -48.19
CA LYS A 100 -24.53 -4.13 -49.34
C LYS A 100 -23.30 -4.75 -49.99
N ILE A 101 -22.35 -5.20 -49.19
CA ILE A 101 -21.06 -5.75 -49.63
C ILE A 101 -21.25 -7.15 -50.22
N MET A 102 -22.08 -8.00 -49.60
CA MET A 102 -22.18 -9.43 -49.92
C MET A 102 -23.27 -9.78 -50.96
N LYS A 103 -23.88 -8.79 -51.63
CA LYS A 103 -24.98 -9.02 -52.61
C LYS A 103 -24.65 -10.02 -53.72
N ASN A 104 -23.38 -10.04 -54.14
CA ASN A 104 -22.95 -10.76 -55.33
C ASN A 104 -22.30 -12.12 -55.01
N VAL A 105 -22.26 -12.52 -53.73
CA VAL A 105 -21.61 -13.77 -53.31
C VAL A 105 -22.65 -14.89 -53.25
N PRO A 106 -22.50 -15.98 -54.04
CA PRO A 106 -23.48 -17.06 -54.04
C PRO A 106 -23.46 -17.83 -52.70
N GLY A 107 -24.64 -18.09 -52.14
CA GLY A 107 -24.80 -18.85 -50.91
C GLY A 107 -24.60 -18.06 -49.61
N TRP A 108 -24.31 -16.76 -49.67
CA TRP A 108 -24.19 -15.91 -48.47
C TRP A 108 -25.57 -15.38 -48.03
N THR A 109 -25.96 -15.64 -46.79
CA THR A 109 -27.15 -15.02 -46.19
C THR A 109 -26.75 -14.03 -45.10
N ALA A 110 -27.10 -12.76 -45.29
CA ALA A 110 -26.67 -11.71 -44.38
C ALA A 110 -27.39 -11.83 -43.02
N GLY A 111 -26.63 -11.73 -41.92
CA GLY A 111 -27.14 -11.90 -40.56
C GLY A 111 -27.40 -13.36 -40.17
N GLU A 112 -26.86 -14.33 -40.91
CA GLU A 112 -26.89 -15.73 -40.52
C GLU A 112 -26.11 -15.96 -39.22
N ARG A 113 -26.64 -16.81 -38.34
CA ARG A 113 -25.98 -17.12 -37.08
C ARG A 113 -24.81 -18.07 -37.34
N THR A 114 -23.64 -17.72 -36.81
CA THR A 114 -22.45 -18.58 -36.84
C THR A 114 -22.57 -19.79 -35.90
N TYR A 115 -23.39 -19.68 -34.85
CA TYR A 115 -23.62 -20.76 -33.89
C TYR A 115 -24.93 -21.49 -34.16
N HIS A 116 -24.91 -22.81 -34.03
CA HIS A 116 -26.11 -23.66 -34.15
C HIS A 116 -27.09 -23.51 -32.97
N SER A 117 -26.66 -22.93 -31.84
CA SER A 117 -27.52 -22.71 -30.69
C SER A 117 -28.50 -21.56 -30.90
N GLN A 118 -29.71 -21.68 -30.37
CA GLN A 118 -30.72 -20.61 -30.41
C GLN A 118 -30.44 -19.44 -29.44
N ARG A 119 -29.38 -19.54 -28.63
CA ARG A 119 -28.99 -18.51 -27.65
C ARG A 119 -28.33 -17.33 -28.37
N TYR A 120 -28.68 -16.13 -27.94
CA TYR A 120 -27.96 -14.93 -28.36
C TYR A 120 -26.53 -14.93 -27.82
N THR A 121 -25.57 -14.73 -28.72
CA THR A 121 -24.14 -14.62 -28.41
C THR A 121 -23.67 -13.24 -28.82
N VAL A 122 -23.04 -12.52 -27.89
CA VAL A 122 -22.36 -11.25 -28.21
C VAL A 122 -21.27 -11.49 -29.25
N PRO A 123 -21.13 -10.61 -30.27
CA PRO A 123 -20.12 -10.78 -31.30
C PRO A 123 -18.71 -10.61 -30.72
N LEU A 124 -17.73 -11.31 -31.29
CA LEU A 124 -16.37 -11.41 -30.73
C LEU A 124 -15.70 -10.04 -30.51
N TYR A 125 -15.85 -9.12 -31.46
CA TYR A 125 -15.28 -7.77 -31.36
C TYR A 125 -15.87 -6.95 -30.19
N ALA A 126 -17.09 -7.27 -29.76
CA ALA A 126 -17.73 -6.61 -28.62
C ALA A 126 -17.34 -7.25 -27.27
N GLN A 127 -16.77 -8.46 -27.28
CA GLN A 127 -16.32 -9.16 -26.07
C GLN A 127 -14.95 -8.70 -25.56
N SER A 128 -14.13 -8.13 -26.44
CA SER A 128 -12.71 -7.85 -26.19
C SER A 128 -12.40 -6.40 -25.80
N LYS A 129 -13.41 -5.60 -25.44
CA LYS A 129 -13.20 -4.23 -24.95
C LYS A 129 -13.18 -4.18 -23.43
#